data_AF-A0A972EER3-F1
#
_entry.id   AF-A0A972EER3-F1
#
_cell.length_a   1.000
_cell.length_b   1.000
_cell.length_c   1.000
_cell.angle_alpha   90.00
_cell.angle_beta   90.00
_cell.angle_gamma   90.00
#
_symmetry.space_group_name_H-M   'P 1'
#
loop_
_entity.id
_entity.type
_entity.pdbx_description
1 polymer ?
#
loop_
_entity_poly.entity_id
_entity_poly.type
_entity_poly.pdbx_seq_one_letter_code
_entity_poly.pdbx_strand_id
1 'polypeptide(L)'
;FILQDENLVPDLIKRAYKHNNASSYLLVKGEKDYVANREGIIGVIDSPNIETLEPIGGTGDTLTGVVSALIASGMDIESASAKAAKVNRLAGLYADPTPATQVYEIIKQIPRALEEVLRN
;
A
#
# COMPACT_ATOMS: atom_id res chain seq x y z
N PHE A 1 3.07 -30.04 5.90
CA PHE A 1 3.91 -28.84 6.02
C PHE A 1 4.17 -28.31 4.62
N ILE A 2 3.37 -27.33 4.18
CA ILE A 2 3.67 -26.63 2.93
C ILE A 2 4.73 -25.60 3.32
N LEU A 3 5.92 -25.71 2.73
CA LEU A 3 6.97 -24.71 2.80
C LEU A 3 6.38 -23.40 2.27
N GLN A 4 6.06 -22.51 3.19
CA GLN A 4 5.63 -21.15 2.89
C GLN A 4 6.91 -20.43 2.45
N ASP A 5 7.11 -20.36 1.14
CA ASP A 5 8.28 -19.77 0.49
C ASP A 5 8.34 -18.29 0.90
N GLU A 6 9.22 -17.98 1.85
CA GLU A 6 9.34 -16.66 2.46
C GLU A 6 9.77 -15.64 1.39
N ASN A 7 8.84 -14.73 1.06
CA ASN A 7 8.98 -13.59 0.14
C ASN A 7 9.05 -13.88 -1.38
N LEU A 8 8.04 -14.59 -1.91
CA LEU A 8 7.77 -14.69 -3.35
C LEU A 8 7.39 -13.36 -4.06
N VAL A 9 7.07 -12.28 -3.32
CA VAL A 9 6.49 -11.07 -3.92
C VAL A 9 7.43 -10.37 -4.90
N PRO A 10 8.70 -10.06 -4.58
CA PRO A 10 9.63 -9.48 -5.55
C PRO A 10 9.80 -10.34 -6.80
N ASP A 11 9.84 -11.67 -6.66
CA ASP A 11 9.95 -12.59 -7.79
C ASP A 11 8.67 -12.67 -8.62
N LEU A 12 7.49 -12.55 -7.99
CA LEU A 12 6.21 -12.44 -8.70
C LEU A 12 6.13 -11.14 -9.50
N ILE A 13 6.54 -10.01 -8.92
CA ILE A 13 6.62 -8.72 -9.61
C ILE A 13 7.56 -8.82 -10.82
N LYS A 14 8.77 -9.36 -10.61
CA LYS A 14 9.75 -9.56 -11.68
C LYS A 14 9.21 -10.45 -12.80
N ARG A 15 8.53 -11.55 -12.46
CA ARG A 15 7.87 -12.44 -13.43
C ARG A 15 6.77 -11.73 -14.20
N ALA A 16 5.93 -10.95 -13.52
CA ALA A 16 4.85 -10.20 -14.16
C ALA A 16 5.39 -9.24 -15.24
N TYR A 17 6.44 -8.48 -14.93
CA TYR A 17 7.10 -7.62 -15.92
C TYR A 17 7.81 -8.40 -17.03
N LYS A 18 8.53 -9.48 -16.69
CA LYS A 18 9.20 -10.35 -17.68
C LYS A 18 8.24 -10.89 -18.74
N HIS A 19 7.01 -11.21 -18.35
CA HIS A 19 5.98 -11.75 -19.24
C HIS A 19 5.02 -10.69 -19.80
N ASN A 20 5.33 -9.39 -19.65
CA ASN A 20 4.44 -8.28 -20.05
C ASN A 20 3.02 -8.41 -19.49
N ASN A 21 2.88 -9.00 -18.30
CA ASN A 21 1.62 -9.25 -17.60
C ASN A 21 1.42 -8.28 -16.42
N ALA A 22 1.96 -7.06 -16.55
CA ALA A 22 1.89 -6.00 -15.55
C ALA A 22 1.63 -4.65 -16.23
N SER A 23 0.92 -3.78 -15.54
CA SER A 23 0.79 -2.36 -15.89
C SER A 23 2.13 -1.63 -15.79
N SER A 24 2.20 -0.41 -16.33
CA SER A 24 3.41 0.42 -16.27
C SER A 24 3.95 0.60 -14.84
N TYR A 25 3.04 0.69 -13.87
CA TYR A 25 3.33 0.71 -12.44
C TYR A 25 2.52 -0.35 -11.72
N LEU A 26 3.08 -0.93 -10.66
CA LEU A 26 2.42 -1.80 -9.70
C LEU A 26 2.58 -1.22 -8.30
N LEU A 27 1.48 -1.19 -7.54
CA LEU A 27 1.47 -0.98 -6.10
C LEU A 27 0.93 -2.25 -5.45
N VAL A 28 1.84 -3.08 -4.93
CA VAL A 28 1.51 -4.38 -4.35
C VAL A 28 1.48 -4.25 -2.84
N LYS A 29 0.28 -4.31 -2.25
CA LYS A 29 0.09 -4.26 -0.79
C LYS A 29 0.45 -5.61 -0.14
N GLY A 30 1.10 -5.57 1.02
CA GLY A 30 1.41 -6.76 1.82
C GLY A 30 1.90 -6.40 3.23
N GLU A 31 2.64 -7.30 3.87
CA GLU A 31 3.45 -6.98 5.07
C GLU A 31 4.33 -5.76 4.78
N LYS A 32 4.96 -5.78 3.59
CA LYS A 32 5.60 -4.64 2.95
C LYS A 32 4.85 -4.30 1.68
N ASP A 33 4.63 -3.02 1.44
CA ASP A 33 4.06 -2.56 0.18
C ASP A 33 5.21 -2.29 -0.80
N TYR A 34 5.05 -2.75 -2.04
CA TYR A 34 6.05 -2.58 -3.09
C TYR A 34 5.49 -1.66 -4.18
N VAL A 35 6.28 -0.65 -4.54
CA VAL A 35 6.08 0.13 -5.76
C VAL A 35 7.07 -0.39 -6.79
N ALA A 36 6.59 -0.75 -7.97
CA ALA A 36 7.43 -1.28 -9.04
C ALA A 36 7.03 -0.72 -10.40
N ASN A 37 8.00 -0.67 -11.31
CA ASN A 37 7.83 -0.39 -12.73
C ASN A 37 8.65 -1.41 -13.55
N ARG A 38 8.80 -1.17 -14.86
CA ARG A 38 9.59 -2.06 -15.75
C ARG A 38 11.08 -2.16 -15.38
N GLU A 39 11.62 -1.19 -14.65
CA GLU A 39 13.02 -1.16 -14.20
C GLU A 39 13.23 -2.01 -12.93
N GLY A 40 12.14 -2.33 -12.22
CA GLY A 40 12.15 -3.16 -11.02
C GLY A 40 11.31 -2.58 -9.89
N ILE A 41 11.64 -2.96 -8.66
CA ILE A 41 11.07 -2.37 -7.45
C ILE A 41 11.75 -1.01 -7.24
N ILE A 42 10.95 0.04 -7.22
CA ILE A 42 11.39 1.44 -7.07
C ILE A 42 11.07 2.00 -5.68
N GLY A 43 10.20 1.33 -4.92
CA GLY A 43 9.89 1.72 -3.54
C GLY A 43 9.44 0.54 -2.70
N VAL A 44 9.80 0.56 -1.41
CA VAL A 44 9.34 -0.39 -0.41
C VAL A 44 8.87 0.38 0.82
N ILE A 45 7.62 0.15 1.24
CA ILE A 45 7.03 0.79 2.39
C ILE A 45 6.69 -0.32 3.40
N ASP A 46 7.47 -0.40 4.47
CA ASP A 46 7.36 -1.46 5.47
C ASP A 46 6.85 -0.97 6.84
N SER A 47 6.70 0.35 7.02
CA SER A 47 6.43 0.95 8.32
C SER A 47 5.36 2.04 8.25
N PRO A 48 4.41 2.11 9.21
CA PRO A 48 4.21 1.14 10.28
C PRO A 48 3.67 -0.21 9.73
N ASN A 49 4.00 -1.30 10.42
CA ASN A 49 3.44 -2.62 10.16
C ASN A 49 2.49 -2.99 11.30
N ILE A 50 1.26 -3.35 10.97
CA ILE A 50 0.21 -3.69 11.95
C ILE A 50 -0.50 -4.94 11.42
N GLU A 51 -0.19 -6.08 12.00
CA GLU A 51 -0.75 -7.38 11.62
C GLU A 51 -2.28 -7.38 11.70
N THR A 52 -2.86 -6.63 12.64
CA THR A 52 -4.31 -6.51 12.81
C THR A 52 -5.04 -5.89 11.62
N LEU A 53 -4.33 -5.23 10.69
CA LEU A 53 -4.91 -4.72 9.45
C LEU A 53 -5.13 -5.81 8.39
N GLU A 54 -4.46 -6.97 8.48
CA GLU A 54 -4.57 -8.06 7.51
C GLU A 54 -5.99 -8.65 7.39
N PRO A 55 -6.72 -8.95 8.49
CA PRO A 55 -8.08 -9.48 8.40
C PRO A 55 -9.13 -8.41 8.03
N ILE A 56 -8.77 -7.12 8.01
CA ILE A 56 -9.72 -6.03 7.75
C ILE A 56 -9.95 -5.85 6.24
N GLY A 57 -11.15 -6.18 5.79
CA GLY A 57 -11.60 -5.95 4.41
C GLY A 57 -11.68 -4.47 4.03
N GLY A 58 -11.53 -4.16 2.74
CA GLY A 58 -11.66 -2.80 2.19
C GLY A 58 -10.41 -1.93 2.28
N THR A 59 -9.34 -2.37 2.95
CA THR A 59 -8.07 -1.59 3.05
C THR A 59 -7.33 -1.47 1.72
N GLY A 60 -7.62 -2.34 0.74
CA GLY A 60 -7.16 -2.20 -0.64
C GLY A 60 -7.94 -1.13 -1.42
N ASP A 61 -9.23 -1.00 -1.15
CA ASP A 61 -10.09 0.03 -1.76
C ASP A 61 -9.71 1.43 -1.24
N THR A 62 -9.44 1.56 0.06
CA THR A 62 -8.95 2.82 0.65
C THR A 62 -7.61 3.22 0.05
N LEU A 63 -6.67 2.29 -0.06
CA LEU A 63 -5.37 2.54 -0.70
C LEU A 63 -5.54 3.00 -2.16
N THR A 64 -6.39 2.31 -2.92
CA THR A 64 -6.69 2.64 -4.32
C THR A 64 -7.31 4.03 -4.44
N GLY A 65 -8.23 4.39 -3.54
CA GLY A 65 -8.83 5.72 -3.51
C GLY A 65 -7.81 6.82 -3.24
N VAL A 66 -6.94 6.64 -2.24
CA VAL A 66 -5.90 7.62 -1.88
C VAL A 66 -4.89 7.80 -3.00
N VAL A 67 -4.35 6.71 -3.57
CA VAL A 67 -3.37 6.82 -4.67
C VAL A 67 -3.98 7.50 -5.89
N SER A 68 -5.24 7.18 -6.23
CA SER A 68 -5.95 7.81 -7.34
C SER A 68 -6.13 9.31 -7.12
N ALA A 69 -6.49 9.72 -5.90
CA ALA A 69 -6.64 11.13 -5.54
C ALA A 69 -5.30 11.89 -5.61
N LEU A 70 -4.21 11.29 -5.13
CA LEU A 70 -2.88 11.90 -5.21
C LEU A 70 -2.42 12.05 -6.67
N ILE A 71 -2.61 11.04 -7.52
CA ILE A 71 -2.32 11.12 -8.95
C ILE A 71 -3.16 12.22 -9.61
N ALA A 72 -4.46 12.27 -9.30
CA ALA A 72 -5.36 13.29 -9.84
C ALA A 72 -4.98 14.73 -9.41
N SER A 73 -4.29 14.89 -8.29
CA SER A 73 -3.75 16.18 -7.84
C SER A 73 -2.53 16.67 -8.63
N GLY A 74 -2.00 15.85 -9.55
CA GLY A 74 -0.81 16.15 -10.35
C GLY A 74 0.49 15.57 -9.78
N MET A 75 0.43 14.78 -8.71
CA MET A 75 1.58 14.04 -8.19
C MET A 75 1.97 12.92 -9.16
N ASP A 76 3.27 12.69 -9.36
CA ASP A 76 3.73 11.57 -10.16
C ASP A 76 3.34 10.23 -9.51
N ILE A 77 3.23 9.17 -10.33
CA ILE A 77 2.70 7.88 -9.89
C ILE A 77 3.57 7.23 -8.82
N GLU A 78 4.89 7.41 -8.89
CA GLU A 78 5.83 6.81 -7.92
C GLU A 78 5.65 7.46 -6.54
N SER A 79 5.74 8.79 -6.47
CA SER A 79 5.52 9.55 -5.24
C SER A 79 4.12 9.32 -4.68
N ALA A 80 3.09 9.33 -5.55
CA ALA A 80 1.71 9.09 -5.15
C ALA A 80 1.52 7.70 -4.56
N SER A 81 2.12 6.66 -5.18
CA SER A 81 2.02 5.28 -4.70
C SER A 81 2.71 5.12 -3.34
N ALA A 82 3.92 5.67 -3.19
CA ALA A 82 4.66 5.58 -1.94
C ALA A 82 3.95 6.34 -0.80
N LYS A 83 3.49 7.57 -1.06
CA LYS A 83 2.75 8.36 -0.08
C LYS A 83 1.40 7.73 0.25
N ALA A 84 0.66 7.20 -0.73
CA ALA A 84 -0.61 6.51 -0.47
C ALA A 84 -0.44 5.26 0.40
N ALA A 85 0.57 4.43 0.14
CA ALA A 85 0.90 3.27 0.96
C ALA A 85 1.17 3.69 2.42
N LYS A 86 1.98 4.74 2.60
CA LYS A 86 2.29 5.29 3.93
C LYS A 86 1.04 5.84 4.63
N VAL A 87 0.20 6.59 3.92
CA VAL A 87 -1.08 7.12 4.43
C VAL A 87 -1.99 5.99 4.89
N ASN A 88 -2.15 4.94 4.09
CA ASN A 88 -3.02 3.82 4.41
C ASN A 88 -2.55 3.08 5.68
N ARG A 89 -1.24 2.91 5.85
CA ARG A 89 -0.64 2.33 7.06
C ARG A 89 -0.83 3.21 8.29
N LEU A 90 -0.60 4.51 8.18
CA LEU A 90 -0.79 5.46 9.28
C LEU A 90 -2.27 5.61 9.65
N ALA A 91 -3.17 5.65 8.68
CA ALA A 91 -4.61 5.66 8.95
C ALA A 91 -5.04 4.39 9.69
N GLY A 92 -4.49 3.24 9.29
CA GLY A 92 -4.65 1.97 10.01
C GLY A 92 -4.14 2.05 11.44
N LEU A 93 -2.95 2.61 11.67
CA LEU A 93 -2.39 2.84 13.02
C LEU A 93 -3.28 3.73 13.89
N TYR A 94 -3.73 4.85 13.32
CA TYR A 94 -4.53 5.84 14.04
C TYR A 94 -5.94 5.38 14.36
N ALA A 95 -6.42 4.34 13.68
CA ALA A 95 -7.69 3.72 13.99
C ALA A 95 -7.64 2.79 15.21
N ASP A 96 -6.44 2.54 15.78
CA ASP A 96 -6.20 1.60 16.90
C ASP A 96 -6.96 0.27 16.69
N PRO A 97 -6.60 -0.48 15.63
CA PRO A 97 -7.49 -1.48 15.08
C PRO A 97 -7.52 -2.73 15.94
N THR A 98 -8.69 -3.35 16.00
CA THR A 98 -8.90 -4.74 16.37
C THR A 98 -9.32 -5.51 15.11
N PRO A 99 -9.29 -6.87 15.10
CA PRO A 99 -9.79 -7.63 13.96
C PRO A 99 -11.26 -7.35 13.59
N ALA A 100 -12.04 -6.77 14.51
CA ALA A 100 -13.43 -6.37 14.28
C ALA A 100 -13.60 -4.94 13.75
N THR A 101 -12.51 -4.16 13.69
CA THR A 101 -12.54 -2.76 13.25
C THR A 101 -13.08 -2.67 11.83
N GLN A 102 -14.09 -1.81 11.66
CA GLN A 102 -14.68 -1.54 10.36
C GLN A 102 -13.78 -0.61 9.57
N VAL A 103 -13.68 -0.83 8.25
CA VAL A 103 -12.86 0.03 7.37
C VAL A 103 -13.21 1.51 7.48
N TYR A 104 -14.46 1.82 7.81
CA TYR A 104 -14.92 3.19 8.04
C TYR A 104 -14.15 3.93 9.13
N GLU A 105 -13.71 3.23 10.19
CA GLU A 105 -12.90 3.82 11.25
C GLU A 105 -11.49 4.18 10.76
N ILE A 106 -10.93 3.40 9.82
CA ILE A 106 -9.67 3.71 9.13
C ILE A 106 -9.86 4.92 8.20
N ILE A 107 -10.98 4.96 7.45
CA ILE A 107 -11.29 6.08 6.54
C ILE A 107 -11.32 7.42 7.28
N LYS A 108 -11.89 7.48 8.49
CA LYS A 108 -11.91 8.70 9.33
C LYS A 108 -10.51 9.23 9.64
N GLN A 109 -9.49 8.38 9.65
CA GLN A 109 -8.11 8.75 9.97
C GLN A 109 -7.29 9.15 8.73
N ILE A 110 -7.80 8.96 7.51
CA ILE A 110 -7.11 9.33 6.28
C ILE A 110 -6.70 10.83 6.25
N PRO A 111 -7.55 11.80 6.63
CA PRO A 111 -7.15 13.20 6.65
C PRO A 111 -5.95 13.49 7.56
N ARG A 112 -5.93 12.91 8.77
CA ARG A 112 -4.81 13.03 9.72
C ARG A 112 -3.54 12.39 9.16
N ALA A 113 -3.65 11.19 8.58
CA ALA A 113 -2.52 10.49 7.98
C ALA A 113 -1.95 11.23 6.76
N LEU A 114 -2.82 11.82 5.92
CA LEU A 114 -2.41 12.66 4.78
C LEU A 114 -1.64 13.89 5.23
N GLU A 115 -2.13 14.58 6.26
CA GLU A 115 -1.46 15.75 6.81
C GLU A 115 -0.03 15.43 7.25
N GLU A 116 0.18 14.30 7.90
CA GLU A 116 1.51 13.87 8.35
C GLU A 116 2.44 13.48 7.20
N VAL A 117 1.93 12.77 6.19
CA VAL A 117 2.75 12.29 5.05
C VAL A 117 3.08 13.41 4.06
N LEU A 118 2.27 14.45 3.98
CA LEU A 118 2.47 15.57 3.06
C LEU A 118 3.23 16.75 3.67
N ARG A 119 3.24 16.90 5.00
CA ARG A 119 4.02 17.94 5.68
C ARG A 119 5.52 17.61 5.83
N ASN A 120 5.87 16.32 5.72
CA ASN A 120 7.24 15.80 5.71
C ASN A 120 7.72 15.55 4.27
#